data_AF-A0AAU0MKN8-F1
#
_entry.id   AF-A0AAU0MKN8-F1
#
_cell.length_a   1.000
_cell.length_b   1.000
_cell.length_c   1.000
_cell.angle_alpha   90.00
_cell.angle_beta   90.00
_cell.angle_gamma   90.00
#
_symmetry.space_group_name_H-M   'P 1'
#
loop_
_entity.id
_entity.type
_entity.pdbx_description
1 polymer ?
#
loop_
_entity_poly.entity_id
_entity_poly.type
_entity_poly.pdbx_seq_one_letter_code
_entity_poly.pdbx_strand_id
1 'polypeptide(L)'
;MPDSLAAVSTVAAYQDVTLTELRGVFDRVDFDLREALEREARVSDSVSSIEDEIGAVRHQLAALGIEVPDFPHDTAQASEVPANGAVHQPGYGLPVAPSGLDFSDLTALAEARLAMLDVDLSRDPLLQVLPEGQIKASLQQYDAQFGDVSWTKTDWAVVLGAGVVATILDVVLVRIPADRNFMGKKYEGSPLTDWLNENSKSLHERFGKPFEGFAKVPFDAPTTKATNDAVRGMFPKVHRLMSPGHDPILGFLVGIADLMRGTGTYIDHLGNLVQVTTNMAPVDLTTALLKQVAHLLSDVFTPAGLPAPLFSLLQLVKTESPFALWKDGPKVPWTDIARDMYRNGYDLRYFLTMGIVPAAVEVIIRAYWMLDALSTGKTADQRKLEVAKLRSMLLLGHTVATSGTLVKTGLVFGMNPAALNYPQLLAMVPATIAWLKESIAREQRIGSALEAEWVALTAEDSRSESQAE
;
A
#
# COMPACT_ATOMS: atom_id res chain seq x y z
N MET A 1 3.48 38.39 -10.50
CA MET A 1 3.68 37.47 -9.37
C MET A 1 3.68 35.98 -9.78
N PRO A 2 4.54 35.54 -10.74
CA PRO A 2 4.93 34.12 -10.84
C PRO A 2 6.39 33.83 -10.38
N ASP A 3 7.25 34.83 -10.18
CA ASP A 3 8.70 34.62 -10.09
C ASP A 3 9.27 34.31 -8.69
N SER A 4 8.52 34.56 -7.60
CA SER A 4 9.08 34.41 -6.25
C SER A 4 9.31 32.95 -5.85
N LEU A 5 8.45 32.03 -6.29
CA LEU A 5 8.59 30.59 -6.02
C LEU A 5 9.75 29.97 -6.82
N ALA A 6 9.93 30.41 -8.07
CA ALA A 6 11.04 29.98 -8.91
C ALA A 6 12.39 30.46 -8.32
N ALA A 7 12.48 31.73 -7.92
CA ALA A 7 13.66 32.29 -7.29
C ALA A 7 14.02 31.57 -5.98
N VAL A 8 13.04 31.24 -5.13
CA VAL A 8 13.25 30.42 -3.92
C VAL A 8 13.77 29.04 -4.24
N SER A 9 13.21 28.36 -5.25
CA SER A 9 13.69 27.03 -5.65
C SER A 9 15.12 27.06 -6.19
N THR A 10 15.49 28.10 -6.93
CA THR A 10 16.84 28.27 -7.47
C THR A 10 17.87 28.50 -6.36
N VAL A 11 17.55 29.36 -5.39
CA VAL A 11 18.43 29.61 -4.23
C VAL A 11 18.59 28.36 -3.37
N ALA A 12 17.50 27.61 -3.13
CA ALA A 12 17.55 26.36 -2.39
C ALA A 12 18.44 25.30 -3.10
N ALA A 13 18.27 25.13 -4.42
CA ALA A 13 19.11 24.23 -5.21
C ALA A 13 20.60 24.60 -5.15
N TYR A 14 20.93 25.90 -5.20
CA TYR A 14 22.30 26.37 -5.06
C TYR A 14 22.88 26.07 -3.66
N GLN A 15 22.10 26.27 -2.60
CA GLN A 15 22.54 25.97 -1.23
C GLN A 15 22.80 24.46 -1.05
N ASP A 16 21.90 23.61 -1.53
CA ASP A 16 22.05 22.14 -1.45
C ASP A 16 23.30 21.65 -2.19
N VAL A 17 23.55 22.17 -3.40
CA VAL A 17 24.75 21.87 -4.17
C VAL A 17 26.02 22.36 -3.45
N THR A 18 25.99 23.57 -2.91
CA THR A 18 27.14 24.15 -2.19
C THR A 18 27.47 23.38 -0.92
N LEU A 19 26.45 22.98 -0.15
CA LEU A 19 26.61 22.15 1.05
C LEU A 19 27.19 20.76 0.72
N THR A 20 26.77 20.19 -0.40
CA THR A 20 27.29 18.90 -0.89
C THR A 20 28.78 19.02 -1.30
N GLU A 21 29.15 20.07 -2.03
CA GLU A 21 30.55 20.36 -2.37
C GLU A 21 31.40 20.58 -1.11
N LEU A 22 30.89 21.34 -0.14
CA LEU A 22 31.54 21.59 1.15
C LEU A 22 31.79 20.30 1.91
N ARG A 23 30.79 19.42 2.01
CA ARG A 23 30.93 18.12 2.66
C ARG A 23 32.00 17.26 1.99
N GLY A 24 32.03 17.24 0.66
CA GLY A 24 33.08 16.54 -0.10
C GLY A 24 34.49 17.10 0.15
N VAL A 25 34.62 18.42 0.36
CA VAL A 25 35.89 19.05 0.75
C VAL A 25 36.28 18.64 2.18
N PHE A 26 35.35 18.67 3.14
CA PHE A 26 35.61 18.24 4.52
C PHE A 26 36.03 16.76 4.61
N ASP A 27 35.34 15.86 3.90
CA ASP A 27 35.68 14.44 3.86
C ASP A 27 37.09 14.21 3.30
N ARG A 28 37.51 15.04 2.32
CA ARG A 28 38.85 14.97 1.74
C ARG A 28 39.92 15.53 2.66
N VAL A 29 39.61 16.60 3.39
CA VAL A 29 40.48 17.14 4.43
C VAL A 29 40.66 16.14 5.57
N ASP A 30 39.60 15.46 6.03
CA ASP A 30 39.71 14.39 7.05
C ASP A 30 40.59 13.24 6.57
N PHE A 31 40.44 12.83 5.29
CA PHE A 31 41.29 11.81 4.69
C PHE A 31 42.77 12.24 4.63
N ASP A 32 43.07 13.45 4.18
CA ASP A 32 44.43 13.99 4.10
C ASP A 32 45.05 14.14 5.50
N LEU A 33 44.26 14.51 6.51
CA LEU A 33 44.70 14.63 7.90
C LEU A 33 45.08 13.27 8.49
N ARG A 34 44.30 12.23 8.20
CA ARG A 34 44.63 10.84 8.59
C ARG A 34 45.92 10.36 7.94
N GLU A 35 46.12 10.63 6.65
CA GLU A 35 47.36 10.28 5.96
C GLU A 35 48.58 11.01 6.56
N ALA A 36 48.43 12.28 6.91
CA ALA A 36 49.47 13.07 7.56
C ALA A 36 49.84 12.52 8.94
N LEU A 37 48.84 12.18 9.76
CA LEU A 37 49.04 11.57 11.09
C LEU A 37 49.72 10.19 10.99
N GLU A 38 49.36 9.37 10.00
CA GLU A 38 50.04 8.08 9.77
C GLU A 38 51.49 8.24 9.29
N ARG A 39 51.81 9.33 8.56
CA ARG A 39 53.20 9.66 8.20
C ARG A 39 53.99 10.11 9.42
N GLU A 40 53.41 10.94 10.29
CA GLU A 40 54.04 11.37 11.53
C GLU A 40 54.35 10.18 12.43
N ALA A 41 53.40 9.25 12.61
CA ALA A 41 53.61 8.03 13.38
C ALA A 41 54.80 7.19 12.84
N ARG A 42 54.88 7.01 11.51
CA ARG A 42 56.01 6.29 10.88
C ARG A 42 57.36 6.98 11.06
N VAL A 43 57.38 8.30 11.04
CA VAL A 43 58.60 9.08 11.29
C VAL A 43 59.01 8.95 12.75
N SER A 44 58.05 9.01 13.69
CA SER A 44 58.32 8.81 15.11
C SER A 44 58.91 7.42 15.40
N ASP A 45 58.35 6.37 14.79
CA ASP A 45 58.86 4.99 14.92
C ASP A 45 60.28 4.86 14.34
N SER A 46 60.57 5.57 13.25
CA SER A 46 61.91 5.57 12.63
C SER A 46 62.93 6.29 13.50
N VAL A 47 62.54 7.39 14.15
CA VAL A 47 63.39 8.15 15.08
C VAL A 47 63.68 7.33 16.33
N SER A 48 62.68 6.67 16.93
CA SER A 48 62.91 5.80 18.08
C SER A 48 63.84 4.63 17.75
N SER A 49 63.70 4.04 16.55
CA SER A 49 64.62 2.99 16.09
C SER A 49 66.06 3.48 15.96
N ILE A 50 66.27 4.72 15.51
CA ILE A 50 67.60 5.33 15.39
C ILE A 50 68.17 5.64 16.78
N GLU A 51 67.35 6.13 17.72
CA GLU A 51 67.77 6.35 19.11
C GLU A 51 68.19 5.05 19.80
N ASP A 52 67.47 3.95 19.55
CA ASP A 52 67.80 2.62 20.05
C ASP A 52 69.13 2.10 19.46
N GLU A 53 69.36 2.28 18.15
CA GLU A 53 70.63 1.91 17.50
C GLU A 53 71.81 2.74 18.03
N ILE A 54 71.62 4.06 18.20
CA ILE A 54 72.63 4.95 18.78
C ILE A 54 72.93 4.53 20.23
N GLY A 55 71.90 4.18 21.01
CA GLY A 55 72.04 3.66 22.36
C GLY A 55 72.87 2.37 22.42
N ALA A 56 72.61 1.43 21.50
CA ALA A 56 73.35 0.18 21.40
C ALA A 56 74.84 0.42 21.06
N VAL A 57 75.13 1.32 20.11
CA VAL A 57 76.50 1.70 19.74
C VAL A 57 77.24 2.35 20.92
N ARG A 58 76.56 3.21 21.68
CA ARG A 58 77.12 3.85 22.89
C ARG A 58 77.47 2.82 23.96
N HIS A 59 76.58 1.85 24.19
CA HIS A 59 76.82 0.76 25.14
C HIS A 59 78.01 -0.12 24.72
N GLN A 60 78.19 -0.33 23.41
CA GLN A 60 79.30 -1.10 22.86
C GLN A 60 80.64 -0.36 22.95
N LEU A 61 80.64 0.97 22.75
CA LEU A 61 81.81 1.83 22.94
C LEU A 61 82.24 1.94 24.41
N ALA A 62 81.28 2.03 25.34
CA ALA A 62 81.54 2.04 26.77
C ALA A 62 82.17 0.71 27.25
N ALA A 63 81.74 -0.42 26.70
CA ALA A 63 82.32 -1.73 26.99
C ALA A 63 83.79 -1.89 26.52
N LEU A 64 84.24 -1.02 25.61
CA LEU A 64 85.62 -0.96 25.11
C LEU A 64 86.49 0.08 25.84
N GLY A 65 85.96 0.74 26.88
CA GLY A 65 86.68 1.72 27.69
C GLY A 65 86.81 3.11 27.06
N ILE A 66 85.98 3.44 26.07
CA ILE A 66 85.96 4.75 25.40
C ILE A 66 84.80 5.57 25.97
N GLU A 67 85.10 6.65 26.70
CA GLU A 67 84.07 7.59 27.16
C GLU A 67 83.60 8.48 26.00
N VAL A 68 82.31 8.38 25.66
CA VAL A 68 81.65 9.26 24.70
C VAL A 68 81.03 10.43 25.47
N PRO A 69 81.42 11.69 25.21
CA PRO A 69 80.85 12.83 25.93
C PRO A 69 79.35 12.97 25.67
N ASP A 70 78.58 13.30 26.72
CA ASP A 70 77.19 13.73 26.58
C ASP A 70 77.13 15.11 25.96
N PHE A 71 76.55 15.17 24.76
CA PHE A 71 76.09 16.43 24.20
C PHE A 71 74.73 16.74 24.84
N PRO A 72 74.53 17.94 25.41
CA PRO A 72 73.24 18.30 25.96
C PRO A 72 72.17 18.27 24.86
N HIS A 73 71.01 17.68 25.15
CA HIS A 73 69.81 17.88 24.36
C HIS A 73 69.42 19.36 24.50
N ASP A 74 69.76 20.16 23.50
CA ASP A 74 69.34 21.55 23.42
C ASP A 74 67.85 21.54 23.04
N THR A 75 66.96 21.45 24.04
CA THR A 75 65.54 21.75 23.89
C THR A 75 65.35 23.26 23.82
N ALA A 76 65.87 23.90 22.77
CA ALA A 76 65.52 25.26 22.41
C ALA A 76 65.84 25.54 20.94
N GLN A 77 64.83 26.08 20.24
CA GLN A 77 64.86 26.66 18.89
C GLN A 77 64.80 25.69 17.71
N ALA A 78 63.60 25.13 17.49
CA ALA A 78 63.08 24.97 16.14
C ALA A 78 62.19 26.17 15.80
N SER A 79 62.81 27.32 15.57
CA SER A 79 62.22 28.38 14.74
C SER A 79 62.98 28.42 13.42
N GLU A 80 62.20 28.52 12.34
CA GLU A 80 62.57 28.86 10.97
C GLU A 80 63.19 27.74 10.10
N VAL A 81 62.30 26.97 9.49
CA VAL A 81 62.52 26.36 8.16
C VAL A 81 61.67 27.17 7.16
N PRO A 82 62.23 27.56 6.00
CA PRO A 82 61.73 28.68 5.20
C PRO A 82 60.39 28.40 4.54
N ALA A 83 59.52 29.41 4.57
CA ALA A 83 58.32 29.54 3.77
C ALA A 83 58.68 29.72 2.28
N ASN A 84 59.26 28.70 1.65
CA ASN A 84 59.46 28.65 0.20
C ASN A 84 59.24 27.24 -0.32
N GLY A 85 57.98 26.91 -0.38
CA GLY A 85 57.44 25.68 -0.94
C GLY A 85 55.93 25.72 -0.91
N ALA A 86 55.32 26.89 -1.13
CA ALA A 86 53.91 26.95 -1.49
C ALA A 86 53.78 26.21 -2.83
N VAL A 87 53.51 24.91 -2.75
CA VAL A 87 52.72 24.27 -3.79
C VAL A 87 51.39 25.03 -3.73
N HIS A 88 51.26 26.05 -4.58
CA HIS A 88 49.97 26.58 -4.96
C HIS A 88 49.19 25.42 -5.57
N GLN A 89 48.53 24.63 -4.72
CA GLN A 89 47.31 24.00 -5.15
C GLN A 89 46.27 25.13 -5.26
N PRO A 90 45.51 25.20 -6.36
CA PRO A 90 44.58 26.27 -6.57
C PRO A 90 43.59 26.26 -5.41
N GLY A 91 43.59 27.34 -4.63
CA GLY A 91 42.62 27.51 -3.56
C GLY A 91 41.23 27.31 -4.15
N TYR A 92 40.50 26.31 -3.64
CA TYR A 92 39.07 26.28 -3.83
C TYR A 92 38.54 27.50 -3.09
N GLY A 93 38.34 28.59 -3.83
CA GLY A 93 37.63 29.76 -3.35
C GLY A 93 36.21 29.32 -3.09
N LEU A 94 35.92 28.90 -1.85
CA LEU A 94 34.55 28.92 -1.35
C LEU A 94 34.09 30.38 -1.48
N PRO A 95 33.06 30.66 -2.29
CA PRO A 95 32.56 32.01 -2.40
C PRO A 95 31.96 32.38 -1.05
N VAL A 96 32.70 33.16 -0.25
CA VAL A 96 32.15 33.84 0.92
C VAL A 96 31.10 34.80 0.35
N ALA A 97 29.82 34.51 0.62
CA ALA A 97 28.73 35.36 0.16
C ALA A 97 28.96 36.79 0.68
N PRO A 98 29.01 37.82 -0.19
CA PRO A 98 29.17 39.19 0.24
C PRO A 98 28.08 39.58 1.25
N SER A 99 28.47 40.23 2.36
CA SER A 99 27.51 40.72 3.34
C SER A 99 26.68 41.85 2.75
N GLY A 100 25.35 41.71 2.80
CA GLY A 100 24.39 42.72 2.31
C GLY A 100 23.72 42.42 0.96
N LEU A 101 23.79 41.19 0.46
CA LEU A 101 23.07 40.76 -0.75
C LEU A 101 21.55 40.78 -0.54
N ASP A 102 20.81 41.29 -1.53
CA ASP A 102 19.36 41.11 -1.58
C ASP A 102 18.97 39.74 -2.16
N PHE A 103 17.69 39.37 -2.07
CA PHE A 103 17.23 38.05 -2.53
C PHE A 103 17.37 37.86 -4.05
N SER A 104 17.27 38.93 -4.83
CA SER A 104 17.51 38.94 -6.27
C SER A 104 18.98 38.67 -6.59
N ASP A 105 19.90 39.27 -5.83
CA ASP A 105 21.34 39.06 -5.98
C ASP A 105 21.73 37.60 -5.66
N LEU A 106 21.12 37.02 -4.60
CA LEU A 106 21.28 35.60 -4.27
C LEU A 106 20.76 34.69 -5.38
N THR A 107 19.62 35.05 -5.98
CA THR A 107 19.04 34.29 -7.09
C THR A 107 19.95 34.33 -8.31
N ALA A 108 20.51 35.49 -8.67
CA ALA A 108 21.42 35.62 -9.80
C ALA A 108 22.75 34.86 -9.58
N LEU A 109 23.28 34.86 -8.35
CA LEU A 109 24.45 34.06 -7.96
C LEU A 109 24.17 32.57 -8.06
N ALA A 110 23.00 32.13 -7.57
CA ALA A 110 22.55 30.75 -7.67
C ALA A 110 22.41 30.31 -9.13
N GLU A 111 21.73 31.09 -9.97
CA GLU A 111 21.57 30.82 -11.40
C GLU A 111 22.92 30.73 -12.12
N ALA A 112 23.83 31.68 -11.88
CA ALA A 112 25.16 31.69 -12.49
C ALA A 112 25.98 30.46 -12.11
N ARG A 113 25.89 30.01 -10.85
CA ARG A 113 26.60 28.81 -10.38
C ARG A 113 25.98 27.52 -10.92
N LEU A 114 24.66 27.38 -10.87
CA LEU A 114 23.96 26.21 -11.40
C LEU A 114 24.18 26.06 -12.91
N ALA A 115 24.23 27.17 -13.64
CA ALA A 115 24.59 27.19 -15.06
C ALA A 115 26.05 26.77 -15.32
N MET A 116 26.99 27.13 -14.43
CA MET A 116 28.39 26.66 -14.53
C MET A 116 28.55 25.16 -14.31
N LEU A 117 27.67 24.57 -13.49
CA LEU A 117 27.65 23.13 -13.21
C LEU A 117 26.75 22.33 -14.18
N ASP A 118 26.16 23.00 -15.18
CA ASP A 118 25.19 22.43 -16.15
C ASP A 118 24.02 21.68 -15.47
N VAL A 119 23.56 22.20 -14.31
CA VAL A 119 22.50 21.57 -13.52
C VAL A 119 21.13 21.92 -14.10
N ASP A 120 20.40 20.90 -14.55
CA ASP A 120 19.04 21.02 -15.07
C ASP A 120 18.03 21.10 -13.91
N LEU A 121 17.49 22.30 -13.66
CA LEU A 121 16.48 22.54 -12.62
C LEU A 121 15.10 21.93 -12.92
N SER A 122 14.88 21.38 -14.12
CA SER A 122 13.69 20.57 -14.40
C SER A 122 13.77 19.16 -13.82
N ARG A 123 14.95 18.77 -13.30
CA ARG A 123 15.25 17.52 -12.63
C ARG A 123 15.82 17.82 -11.25
N ASP A 124 15.92 16.78 -10.42
CA ASP A 124 16.51 16.92 -9.09
C ASP A 124 18.00 17.34 -9.22
N PRO A 125 18.37 18.53 -8.71
CA PRO A 125 19.72 19.05 -8.83
C PRO A 125 20.74 18.26 -7.99
N LEU A 126 20.32 17.66 -6.87
CA LEU A 126 21.20 16.87 -5.99
C LEU A 126 21.66 15.58 -6.68
N LEU A 127 20.76 14.91 -7.41
CA LEU A 127 21.07 13.68 -8.15
C LEU A 127 22.03 13.90 -9.34
N GLN A 128 22.22 15.15 -9.77
CA GLN A 128 23.12 15.51 -10.87
C GLN A 128 24.54 15.81 -10.40
N VAL A 129 24.69 16.24 -9.14
CA VAL A 129 25.98 16.65 -8.56
C VAL A 129 26.61 15.55 -7.71
N LEU A 130 25.80 14.67 -7.10
CA LEU A 130 26.31 13.59 -6.28
C LEU A 130 26.98 12.47 -7.11
N PRO A 131 28.14 11.94 -6.68
CA PRO A 131 28.74 10.77 -7.31
C PRO A 131 27.79 9.57 -7.29
N GLU A 132 27.71 8.79 -8.39
CA GLU A 132 26.80 7.63 -8.51
C GLU A 132 26.94 6.63 -7.34
N GLY A 133 28.17 6.46 -6.82
CA GLY A 133 28.44 5.61 -5.66
C GLY A 133 27.79 6.10 -4.36
N GLN A 134 27.76 7.42 -4.13
CA GLN A 134 27.11 8.02 -2.95
C GLN A 134 25.60 7.95 -3.05
N ILE A 135 25.04 8.21 -4.24
CA ILE A 135 23.59 8.06 -4.50
C ILE A 135 23.16 6.62 -4.22
N LYS A 136 23.90 5.64 -4.75
CA LYS A 136 23.59 4.23 -4.54
C LYS A 136 23.66 3.84 -3.06
N ALA A 137 24.68 4.30 -2.33
CA ALA A 137 24.82 4.02 -0.91
C ALA A 137 23.68 4.64 -0.09
N SER A 138 23.31 5.89 -0.39
CA SER A 138 22.21 6.60 0.26
C SER A 138 20.86 5.90 0.01
N LEU A 139 20.59 5.50 -1.23
CA LEU A 139 19.38 4.73 -1.57
C LEU A 139 19.34 3.37 -0.87
N GLN A 140 20.48 2.68 -0.77
CA GLN A 140 20.56 1.40 -0.03
C GLN A 140 20.29 1.57 1.47
N GLN A 141 20.78 2.65 2.08
CA GLN A 141 20.49 2.97 3.48
C GLN A 141 19.02 3.32 3.68
N TYR A 142 18.46 4.13 2.78
CA TYR A 142 17.04 4.46 2.76
C TYR A 142 16.15 3.22 2.66
N ASP A 143 16.46 2.30 1.73
CA ASP A 143 15.73 1.06 1.55
C ASP A 143 15.87 0.13 2.76
N ALA A 144 17.04 0.07 3.38
CA ALA A 144 17.25 -0.71 4.60
C ALA A 144 16.44 -0.18 5.78
N GLN A 145 16.25 1.14 5.86
CA GLN A 145 15.54 1.80 6.97
C GLN A 145 14.01 1.84 6.76
N PHE A 146 13.55 2.08 5.54
CA PHE A 146 12.13 2.33 5.24
C PHE A 146 11.46 1.26 4.37
N GLY A 147 12.25 0.33 3.82
CA GLY A 147 11.80 -0.72 2.93
C GLY A 147 11.77 -0.30 1.46
N ASP A 148 12.27 -1.19 0.60
CA ASP A 148 12.20 -1.06 -0.84
C ASP A 148 10.76 -1.29 -1.33
N VAL A 149 10.19 -0.24 -1.92
CA VAL A 149 8.84 -0.27 -2.53
C VAL A 149 8.89 -0.31 -4.05
N SER A 150 10.09 -0.35 -4.65
CA SER A 150 10.28 -0.44 -6.08
C SER A 150 9.80 -1.78 -6.63
N TRP A 151 9.33 -1.76 -7.87
CA TRP A 151 8.85 -2.96 -8.54
C TRP A 151 9.89 -3.43 -9.54
N THR A 152 10.31 -4.67 -9.36
CA THR A 152 11.13 -5.40 -10.33
C THR A 152 10.28 -5.77 -11.55
N LYS A 153 10.95 -6.18 -12.64
CA LYS A 153 10.26 -6.72 -13.83
C LYS A 153 9.42 -7.95 -13.49
N THR A 154 9.88 -8.76 -12.55
CA THR A 154 9.15 -9.95 -12.06
C THR A 154 7.90 -9.55 -11.28
N ASP A 155 7.98 -8.51 -10.45
CA ASP A 155 6.81 -7.99 -9.71
C ASP A 155 5.70 -7.56 -10.69
N TRP A 156 6.06 -6.78 -11.71
CA TRP A 156 5.13 -6.39 -12.77
C TRP A 156 4.52 -7.60 -13.50
N ALA A 157 5.36 -8.57 -13.89
CA ALA A 157 4.90 -9.77 -14.59
C ALA A 157 3.91 -10.59 -13.74
N VAL A 158 4.19 -10.77 -12.45
CA VAL A 158 3.32 -11.51 -11.52
C VAL A 158 2.01 -10.78 -11.30
N VAL A 159 2.03 -9.47 -11.06
CA VAL A 159 0.81 -8.69 -10.79
C VAL A 159 -0.10 -8.68 -12.01
N LEU A 160 0.45 -8.39 -13.20
CA LEU A 160 -0.33 -8.41 -14.43
C LEU A 160 -0.81 -9.83 -14.75
N GLY A 161 0.05 -10.84 -14.58
CA GLY A 161 -0.29 -12.24 -14.76
C GLY A 161 -1.43 -12.71 -13.85
N ALA A 162 -1.39 -12.33 -12.56
CA ALA A 162 -2.43 -12.66 -11.59
C ALA A 162 -3.80 -12.08 -12.01
N GLY A 163 -3.83 -10.80 -12.42
CA GLY A 163 -5.06 -10.16 -12.90
C GLY A 163 -5.61 -10.80 -14.18
N VAL A 164 -4.74 -11.19 -15.12
CA VAL A 164 -5.12 -11.90 -16.36
C VAL A 164 -5.66 -13.29 -16.03
N VAL A 165 -4.99 -14.07 -15.19
CA VAL A 165 -5.46 -15.41 -14.76
C VAL A 165 -6.82 -15.29 -14.08
N ALA A 166 -6.99 -14.33 -13.17
CA ALA A 166 -8.26 -14.07 -12.50
C ALA A 166 -9.37 -13.71 -13.50
N THR A 167 -9.07 -12.92 -14.52
CA THR A 167 -10.02 -12.58 -15.60
C THR A 167 -10.40 -13.80 -16.43
N ILE A 168 -9.44 -14.66 -16.77
CA ILE A 168 -9.70 -15.91 -17.50
C ILE A 168 -10.62 -16.81 -16.68
N LEU A 169 -10.35 -16.97 -15.39
CA LEU A 169 -11.23 -17.72 -14.47
C LEU A 169 -12.63 -17.11 -14.42
N ASP A 170 -12.74 -15.79 -14.38
CA ASP A 170 -14.02 -15.10 -14.36
C ASP A 170 -14.84 -15.35 -15.64
N VAL A 171 -14.19 -15.36 -16.81
CA VAL A 171 -14.82 -15.59 -18.11
C VAL A 171 -15.17 -17.07 -18.33
N VAL A 172 -14.26 -17.99 -18.00
CA VAL A 172 -14.40 -19.41 -18.38
C VAL A 172 -15.12 -20.22 -17.31
N LEU A 173 -14.86 -19.96 -16.02
CA LEU A 173 -15.40 -20.75 -14.91
C LEU A 173 -16.58 -20.06 -14.22
N VAL A 174 -16.45 -18.76 -13.91
CA VAL A 174 -17.48 -18.02 -13.14
C VAL A 174 -18.66 -17.59 -13.99
N ARG A 175 -18.45 -17.08 -15.21
CA ARG A 175 -19.52 -16.79 -16.19
C ARG A 175 -20.68 -15.98 -15.60
N ILE A 176 -21.91 -16.48 -15.71
CA ILE A 176 -23.16 -15.98 -15.13
C ILE A 176 -23.77 -17.08 -14.24
N PRO A 177 -24.69 -16.78 -13.31
CA PRO A 177 -25.16 -17.76 -12.32
C PRO A 177 -25.86 -18.99 -12.89
N ALA A 178 -26.58 -18.83 -14.01
CA ALA A 178 -27.28 -19.92 -14.68
C ALA A 178 -27.46 -19.61 -16.17
N ASP A 179 -27.69 -20.66 -16.97
CA ASP A 179 -28.08 -20.54 -18.38
C ASP A 179 -29.27 -19.59 -18.54
N ARG A 180 -29.09 -18.52 -19.32
CA ARG A 180 -30.21 -17.62 -19.66
C ARG A 180 -30.08 -17.01 -21.05
N ASN A 181 -31.24 -16.72 -21.62
CA ASN A 181 -31.33 -15.83 -22.77
C ASN A 181 -31.34 -14.39 -22.28
N PHE A 182 -30.41 -13.57 -22.78
CA PHE A 182 -30.31 -12.15 -22.47
C PHE A 182 -30.00 -11.36 -23.74
N MET A 183 -30.75 -10.28 -23.99
CA MET A 183 -30.67 -9.49 -25.23
C MET A 183 -30.75 -10.31 -26.53
N GLY A 184 -31.54 -11.39 -26.53
CA GLY A 184 -31.72 -12.26 -27.70
C GLY A 184 -30.57 -13.24 -27.97
N LYS A 185 -29.58 -13.34 -27.06
CA LYS A 185 -28.50 -14.34 -27.12
C LYS A 185 -28.57 -15.28 -25.93
N LYS A 186 -28.25 -16.55 -26.13
CA LYS A 186 -28.08 -17.52 -25.03
C LYS A 186 -26.69 -17.35 -24.44
N TYR A 187 -26.60 -17.25 -23.12
CA TYR A 187 -25.35 -17.29 -22.36
C TYR A 187 -25.36 -18.50 -21.43
N GLU A 188 -24.21 -19.16 -21.33
CA GLU A 188 -24.02 -20.33 -20.47
C GLU A 188 -23.71 -19.94 -19.03
N GLY A 189 -24.31 -20.67 -18.10
CA GLY A 189 -24.05 -20.58 -16.67
C GLY A 189 -22.68 -21.08 -16.25
N SER A 190 -22.34 -20.81 -15.00
CA SER A 190 -21.15 -21.36 -14.35
C SER A 190 -21.32 -22.85 -14.08
N PRO A 191 -20.43 -23.72 -14.61
CA PRO A 191 -20.47 -25.14 -14.27
C PRO A 191 -20.22 -25.38 -12.78
N LEU A 192 -19.47 -24.49 -12.11
CA LEU A 192 -19.22 -24.61 -10.67
C LEU A 192 -20.45 -24.23 -9.84
N THR A 193 -21.17 -23.18 -10.24
CA THR A 193 -22.41 -22.81 -9.55
C THR A 193 -23.50 -23.86 -9.77
N ASP A 194 -23.59 -24.44 -10.96
CA ASP A 194 -24.47 -25.56 -11.23
C ASP A 194 -24.16 -26.75 -10.32
N TRP A 195 -22.88 -27.12 -10.20
CA TRP A 195 -22.43 -28.15 -9.26
C TRP A 195 -22.81 -27.81 -7.80
N LEU A 196 -22.62 -26.56 -7.35
CA LEU A 196 -23.02 -26.14 -6.00
C LEU A 196 -24.53 -26.25 -5.79
N ASN A 197 -25.33 -25.88 -6.79
CA ASN A 197 -26.80 -25.95 -6.74
C ASN A 197 -27.31 -27.39 -6.68
N GLU A 198 -26.67 -28.33 -7.38
CA GLU A 198 -27.00 -29.76 -7.32
C GLU A 198 -26.70 -30.34 -5.94
N ASN A 199 -25.55 -30.00 -5.38
CA ASN A 199 -25.12 -30.52 -4.08
C ASN A 199 -25.85 -29.85 -2.91
N SER A 200 -26.34 -28.61 -3.04
CA SER A 200 -27.03 -27.88 -1.97
C SER A 200 -28.34 -28.54 -1.53
N LYS A 201 -29.05 -29.24 -2.44
CA LYS A 201 -30.31 -29.94 -2.10
C LYS A 201 -30.09 -30.97 -0.99
N SER A 202 -29.06 -31.79 -1.12
CA SER A 202 -28.72 -32.81 -0.12
C SER A 202 -28.35 -32.20 1.24
N LEU A 203 -27.67 -31.05 1.23
CA LEU A 203 -27.29 -30.31 2.43
C LEU A 203 -28.51 -29.68 3.10
N HIS A 204 -29.45 -29.14 2.32
CA HIS A 204 -30.69 -28.59 2.86
C HIS A 204 -31.54 -29.66 3.56
N GLU A 205 -31.63 -30.86 3.00
CA GLU A 205 -32.38 -31.94 3.64
C GLU A 205 -31.76 -32.41 4.95
N ARG A 206 -30.43 -32.48 5.01
CA ARG A 206 -29.70 -32.95 6.21
C ARG A 206 -29.60 -31.88 7.29
N PHE A 207 -29.30 -30.65 6.91
CA PHE A 207 -28.94 -29.57 7.82
C PHE A 207 -29.95 -28.44 7.87
N GLY A 208 -30.68 -28.14 6.78
CA GLY A 208 -31.61 -27.01 6.72
C GLY A 208 -32.98 -27.31 7.35
N LYS A 209 -33.65 -28.39 6.91
CA LYS A 209 -34.99 -28.79 7.38
C LYS A 209 -35.16 -28.84 8.90
N PRO A 210 -34.18 -29.34 9.70
CA PRO A 210 -34.32 -29.36 11.15
C PRO A 210 -34.49 -27.98 11.81
N PHE A 211 -34.00 -26.91 11.17
CA PHE A 211 -34.07 -25.56 11.72
C PHE A 211 -35.35 -24.79 11.34
N GLU A 212 -36.05 -25.18 10.27
CA GLU A 212 -37.23 -24.44 9.75
C GLU A 212 -38.35 -24.27 10.79
N GLY A 213 -38.56 -25.27 11.65
CA GLY A 213 -39.60 -25.22 12.69
C GLY A 213 -39.28 -24.20 13.80
N PHE A 214 -38.01 -24.13 14.22
CA PHE A 214 -37.54 -23.24 15.29
C PHE A 214 -37.27 -21.81 14.81
N ALA A 215 -36.82 -21.68 13.56
CA ALA A 215 -36.28 -20.47 12.99
C ALA A 215 -37.31 -19.61 12.23
N LYS A 216 -38.56 -19.57 12.72
CA LYS A 216 -39.56 -18.64 12.19
C LYS A 216 -39.22 -17.21 12.62
N VAL A 217 -39.23 -16.30 11.66
CA VAL A 217 -38.83 -14.90 11.82
C VAL A 217 -39.87 -13.94 11.23
N PRO A 218 -40.00 -12.70 11.75
CA PRO A 218 -41.02 -11.73 11.33
C PRO A 218 -40.80 -11.07 9.97
N PHE A 219 -39.61 -11.23 9.40
CA PHE A 219 -39.22 -10.63 8.13
C PHE A 219 -39.24 -11.61 6.93
N ASP A 220 -39.92 -12.75 7.07
CA ASP A 220 -40.01 -13.85 6.07
C ASP A 220 -41.38 -13.89 5.36
N ALA A 221 -42.01 -12.74 5.14
CA ALA A 221 -43.27 -12.68 4.39
C ALA A 221 -43.02 -13.01 2.89
N PRO A 222 -43.72 -13.99 2.29
CA PRO A 222 -43.39 -14.46 0.94
C PRO A 222 -44.00 -13.60 -0.18
N THR A 223 -44.98 -12.75 0.13
CA THR A 223 -45.77 -11.99 -0.86
C THR A 223 -46.24 -10.65 -0.31
N THR A 224 -46.55 -9.71 -1.21
CA THR A 224 -47.16 -8.42 -0.84
C THR A 224 -48.42 -8.58 0.04
N LYS A 225 -49.29 -9.54 -0.28
CA LYS A 225 -50.50 -9.81 0.52
C LYS A 225 -50.19 -10.26 1.95
N ALA A 226 -49.10 -11.00 2.15
CA ALA A 226 -48.67 -11.44 3.48
C ALA A 226 -48.21 -10.26 4.38
N THR A 227 -47.99 -9.08 3.78
CA THR A 227 -47.69 -7.83 4.49
C THR A 227 -48.89 -6.87 4.55
N ASN A 228 -50.11 -7.36 4.34
CA ASN A 228 -51.32 -6.53 4.21
C ASN A 228 -51.16 -5.42 3.15
N ASP A 229 -50.52 -5.76 2.04
CA ASP A 229 -50.22 -4.86 0.91
C ASP A 229 -49.30 -3.67 1.23
N ALA A 230 -48.66 -3.66 2.41
CA ALA A 230 -47.70 -2.62 2.81
C ALA A 230 -46.43 -2.64 1.95
N VAL A 231 -45.91 -3.84 1.61
CA VAL A 231 -44.66 -3.97 0.83
C VAL A 231 -44.97 -4.37 -0.60
N ARG A 232 -44.86 -3.42 -1.52
CA ARG A 232 -45.21 -3.61 -2.94
C ARG A 232 -44.13 -4.36 -3.73
N GLY A 233 -44.57 -5.20 -4.66
CA GLY A 233 -43.70 -5.90 -5.61
C GLY A 233 -42.97 -7.11 -5.00
N MET A 234 -43.46 -7.64 -3.90
CA MET A 234 -42.90 -8.81 -3.23
C MET A 234 -43.58 -10.10 -3.73
N PHE A 235 -42.75 -11.08 -4.09
CA PHE A 235 -43.17 -12.42 -4.49
C PHE A 235 -42.08 -13.45 -4.11
N PRO A 236 -42.38 -14.77 -4.14
CA PRO A 236 -41.54 -15.77 -3.48
C PRO A 236 -40.08 -15.82 -3.97
N LYS A 237 -39.78 -15.43 -5.22
CA LYS A 237 -38.38 -15.46 -5.72
C LYS A 237 -37.54 -14.25 -5.32
N VAL A 238 -38.12 -13.20 -4.75
CA VAL A 238 -37.38 -11.95 -4.41
C VAL A 238 -37.57 -11.50 -2.96
N HIS A 239 -38.50 -12.09 -2.21
CA HIS A 239 -38.80 -11.65 -0.84
C HIS A 239 -37.57 -11.61 0.07
N ARG A 240 -36.67 -12.59 -0.06
CA ARG A 240 -35.42 -12.64 0.73
C ARG A 240 -34.46 -11.52 0.40
N LEU A 241 -34.33 -11.15 -0.88
CA LEU A 241 -33.55 -9.97 -1.25
C LEU A 241 -34.21 -8.70 -0.69
N MET A 242 -35.54 -8.61 -0.76
CA MET A 242 -36.31 -7.46 -0.29
C MET A 242 -36.32 -7.32 1.23
N SER A 243 -35.90 -8.32 2.00
CA SER A 243 -35.82 -8.26 3.45
C SER A 243 -34.36 -8.30 3.89
N PRO A 244 -33.80 -7.20 4.42
CA PRO A 244 -32.42 -7.18 4.93
C PRO A 244 -32.17 -8.22 6.03
N GLY A 245 -33.22 -8.77 6.64
CA GLY A 245 -33.15 -9.88 7.60
C GLY A 245 -32.55 -11.17 7.02
N HIS A 246 -32.64 -11.41 5.71
CA HIS A 246 -31.98 -12.56 5.05
C HIS A 246 -30.55 -12.23 4.56
N ASP A 247 -30.08 -10.99 4.71
CA ASP A 247 -28.70 -10.66 4.33
C ASP A 247 -27.70 -11.30 5.32
N PRO A 248 -26.64 -11.98 4.85
CA PRO A 248 -25.66 -12.60 5.73
C PRO A 248 -24.99 -11.64 6.72
N ILE A 249 -24.93 -10.33 6.41
CA ILE A 249 -24.37 -9.31 7.30
C ILE A 249 -25.49 -8.47 7.92
N LEU A 250 -26.40 -7.91 7.11
CA LEU A 250 -27.44 -7.04 7.66
C LEU A 250 -28.48 -7.79 8.49
N GLY A 251 -28.63 -9.10 8.31
CA GLY A 251 -29.51 -9.93 9.14
C GLY A 251 -29.13 -9.89 10.62
N PHE A 252 -27.84 -9.77 10.94
CA PHE A 252 -27.38 -9.62 12.33
C PHE A 252 -27.63 -8.22 12.92
N LEU A 253 -27.98 -7.23 12.09
CA LEU A 253 -28.33 -5.89 12.54
C LEU A 253 -29.85 -5.68 12.49
N VAL A 254 -30.43 -5.77 11.30
CA VAL A 254 -31.84 -5.52 11.03
C VAL A 254 -32.69 -6.71 11.44
N GLY A 255 -32.30 -7.94 11.08
CA GLY A 255 -33.06 -9.14 11.43
C GLY A 255 -33.15 -9.39 12.94
N ILE A 256 -32.05 -9.20 13.67
CA ILE A 256 -32.05 -9.24 15.14
C ILE A 256 -32.95 -8.14 15.72
N ALA A 257 -32.86 -6.90 15.22
CA ALA A 257 -33.73 -5.81 15.69
C ALA A 257 -35.21 -6.10 15.44
N ASP A 258 -35.54 -6.69 14.29
CA ASP A 258 -36.89 -7.10 13.92
C ASP A 258 -37.43 -8.22 14.82
N LEU A 259 -36.61 -9.24 15.11
CA LEU A 259 -36.94 -10.29 16.08
C LEU A 259 -37.21 -9.72 17.49
N MET A 260 -36.41 -8.77 17.92
CA MET A 260 -36.57 -8.10 19.23
C MET A 260 -37.76 -7.13 19.29
N ARG A 261 -38.37 -6.81 18.15
CA ARG A 261 -39.53 -5.89 18.07
C ARG A 261 -40.81 -6.55 17.58
N GLY A 262 -40.73 -7.79 17.07
CA GLY A 262 -41.86 -8.44 16.41
C GLY A 262 -42.26 -7.76 15.09
N THR A 263 -41.31 -7.05 14.45
CA THR A 263 -41.52 -6.32 13.19
C THR A 263 -40.81 -7.01 12.04
N GLY A 264 -41.22 -6.76 10.80
CA GLY A 264 -40.46 -7.14 9.61
C GLY A 264 -40.08 -5.90 8.81
N THR A 265 -38.79 -5.72 8.55
CA THR A 265 -38.25 -4.62 7.76
C THR A 265 -37.97 -5.08 6.34
N TYR A 266 -38.44 -4.32 5.35
CA TYR A 266 -38.38 -4.65 3.94
C TYR A 266 -37.99 -3.44 3.08
N ILE A 267 -37.50 -3.69 1.88
CA ILE A 267 -37.25 -2.72 0.82
C ILE A 267 -38.23 -3.03 -0.30
N ASP A 268 -39.16 -2.12 -0.60
CA ASP A 268 -40.15 -2.31 -1.66
C ASP A 268 -39.51 -2.21 -3.07
N HIS A 269 -40.28 -2.54 -4.11
CA HIS A 269 -39.80 -2.43 -5.50
C HIS A 269 -39.45 -1.01 -5.97
N LEU A 270 -39.82 0.02 -5.20
CA LEU A 270 -39.45 1.42 -5.48
C LEU A 270 -38.19 1.84 -4.70
N GLY A 271 -37.58 0.92 -3.95
CA GLY A 271 -36.40 1.18 -3.13
C GLY A 271 -36.71 1.91 -1.81
N ASN A 272 -37.95 1.86 -1.31
CA ASN A 272 -38.32 2.43 -0.02
C ASN A 272 -38.18 1.41 1.09
N LEU A 273 -37.63 1.84 2.23
CA LEU A 273 -37.62 1.05 3.45
C LEU A 273 -39.02 1.09 4.10
N VAL A 274 -39.61 -0.07 4.33
CA VAL A 274 -40.95 -0.25 4.91
C VAL A 274 -40.85 -1.23 6.07
N GLN A 275 -41.30 -0.80 7.24
CA GLN A 275 -41.41 -1.67 8.41
C GLN A 275 -42.87 -2.08 8.61
N VAL A 276 -43.09 -3.36 8.86
CA VAL A 276 -44.42 -3.98 9.01
C VAL A 276 -44.52 -4.60 10.39
N THR A 277 -45.56 -4.25 11.14
CA THR A 277 -45.89 -4.93 12.40
C THR A 277 -46.43 -6.32 12.10
N THR A 278 -45.90 -7.34 12.79
CA THR A 278 -46.31 -8.73 12.61
C THR A 278 -47.07 -9.25 13.82
N ASN A 279 -47.64 -10.46 13.70
CA ASN A 279 -48.26 -11.16 14.82
C ASN A 279 -47.26 -11.95 15.68
N MET A 280 -45.94 -11.85 15.40
CA MET A 280 -44.91 -12.52 16.20
C MET A 280 -44.56 -11.69 17.44
N ALA A 281 -44.54 -12.35 18.60
CA ALA A 281 -44.10 -11.73 19.84
C ALA A 281 -42.60 -11.38 19.77
N PRO A 282 -42.20 -10.19 20.26
CA PRO A 282 -40.81 -9.84 20.49
C PRO A 282 -40.06 -10.89 21.32
N VAL A 283 -38.79 -11.13 21.00
CA VAL A 283 -37.91 -12.03 21.77
C VAL A 283 -36.70 -11.29 22.34
N ASP A 284 -36.04 -11.89 23.33
CA ASP A 284 -34.79 -11.34 23.87
C ASP A 284 -33.62 -11.49 22.89
N LEU A 285 -32.52 -10.77 23.15
CA LEU A 285 -31.34 -10.76 22.27
C LEU A 285 -30.71 -12.14 22.05
N THR A 286 -30.65 -12.99 23.08
CA THR A 286 -30.02 -14.32 22.96
C THR A 286 -30.85 -15.22 22.06
N THR A 287 -32.17 -15.22 22.26
CA THR A 287 -33.11 -15.92 21.38
C THR A 287 -33.09 -15.36 19.96
N ALA A 288 -33.02 -14.04 19.80
CA ALA A 288 -32.93 -13.40 18.48
C ALA A 288 -31.66 -13.83 17.73
N LEU A 289 -30.51 -13.86 18.39
CA LEU A 289 -29.25 -14.29 17.79
C LEU A 289 -29.31 -15.76 17.34
N LEU A 290 -29.79 -16.66 18.21
CA LEU A 290 -29.93 -18.09 17.88
C LEU A 290 -30.91 -18.32 16.72
N LYS A 291 -32.05 -17.64 16.73
CA LYS A 291 -33.04 -17.70 15.64
C LYS A 291 -32.47 -17.15 14.34
N GLN A 292 -31.76 -16.02 14.37
CA GLN A 292 -31.16 -15.41 13.19
C GLN A 292 -30.16 -16.37 12.53
N VAL A 293 -29.25 -16.98 13.32
CA VAL A 293 -28.29 -17.97 12.82
C VAL A 293 -29.01 -19.18 12.21
N ALA A 294 -29.98 -19.74 12.94
CA ALA A 294 -30.73 -20.90 12.48
C ALA A 294 -31.50 -20.61 11.18
N HIS A 295 -32.10 -19.42 11.07
CA HIS A 295 -32.90 -19.00 9.92
C HIS A 295 -32.03 -18.81 8.67
N LEU A 296 -30.90 -18.10 8.80
CA LEU A 296 -29.96 -17.94 7.70
C LEU A 296 -29.42 -19.31 7.26
N LEU A 297 -29.03 -20.17 8.20
CA LEU A 297 -28.50 -21.49 7.86
C LEU A 297 -29.53 -22.39 7.15
N SER A 298 -30.81 -22.32 7.53
CA SER A 298 -31.87 -23.04 6.80
C SER A 298 -32.03 -22.53 5.37
N ASP A 299 -31.89 -21.23 5.16
CA ASP A 299 -32.08 -20.59 3.86
C ASP A 299 -30.90 -20.75 2.90
N VAL A 300 -29.65 -20.84 3.39
CA VAL A 300 -28.41 -20.99 2.57
C VAL A 300 -28.55 -22.11 1.54
N PHE A 301 -29.12 -23.24 1.95
CA PHE A 301 -29.16 -24.44 1.13
C PHE A 301 -30.43 -24.59 0.28
N THR A 302 -31.40 -23.71 0.45
CA THR A 302 -32.65 -23.74 -0.33
C THR A 302 -32.39 -23.40 -1.81
N PRO A 303 -33.28 -23.80 -2.74
CA PRO A 303 -33.11 -23.51 -4.16
C PRO A 303 -32.99 -22.03 -4.51
N ALA A 304 -33.59 -21.12 -3.72
CA ALA A 304 -33.47 -19.67 -3.94
C ALA A 304 -32.23 -19.04 -3.27
N GLY A 305 -31.62 -19.71 -2.28
CA GLY A 305 -30.45 -19.22 -1.56
C GLY A 305 -30.69 -17.92 -0.77
N LEU A 306 -29.63 -17.47 -0.07
CA LEU A 306 -29.56 -16.14 0.54
C LEU A 306 -29.05 -15.11 -0.47
N PRO A 307 -29.38 -13.81 -0.34
CA PRO A 307 -28.68 -12.77 -1.08
C PRO A 307 -27.18 -12.77 -0.73
N ALA A 308 -26.36 -12.26 -1.65
CA ALA A 308 -24.96 -11.99 -1.36
C ALA A 308 -24.82 -10.95 -0.22
N PRO A 309 -23.74 -10.99 0.58
CA PRO A 309 -23.57 -10.06 1.70
C PRO A 309 -23.67 -8.60 1.26
N LEU A 310 -24.46 -7.78 1.97
CA LEU A 310 -24.73 -6.36 1.66
C LEU A 310 -25.42 -6.09 0.31
N PHE A 311 -25.73 -7.12 -0.48
CA PHE A 311 -26.31 -6.94 -1.81
C PHE A 311 -27.73 -6.38 -1.76
N SER A 312 -28.45 -6.65 -0.66
CA SER A 312 -29.78 -6.09 -0.40
C SER A 312 -29.80 -4.54 -0.38
N LEU A 313 -28.69 -3.89 -0.01
CA LEU A 313 -28.56 -2.42 0.00
C LEU A 313 -28.64 -1.81 -1.40
N LEU A 314 -28.29 -2.56 -2.44
CA LEU A 314 -28.35 -2.08 -3.81
C LEU A 314 -29.79 -1.69 -4.21
N GLN A 315 -30.79 -2.26 -3.53
CA GLN A 315 -32.19 -1.87 -3.72
C GLN A 315 -32.54 -0.46 -3.24
N LEU A 316 -31.72 0.14 -2.36
CA LEU A 316 -31.91 1.51 -1.90
C LEU A 316 -31.39 2.54 -2.91
N VAL A 317 -30.60 2.10 -3.90
CA VAL A 317 -30.03 2.96 -4.92
C VAL A 317 -31.05 3.18 -6.05
N LYS A 318 -31.79 4.29 -5.95
CA LYS A 318 -32.86 4.64 -6.89
C LYS A 318 -32.38 5.31 -8.18
N THR A 319 -31.09 5.58 -8.29
CA THR A 319 -30.51 6.17 -9.49
C THR A 319 -30.48 5.15 -10.63
N GLU A 320 -30.60 5.66 -11.86
CA GLU A 320 -30.52 4.82 -13.07
C GLU A 320 -29.17 4.09 -13.12
N SER A 321 -29.24 2.79 -13.42
CA SER A 321 -28.07 1.96 -13.68
C SER A 321 -27.63 2.09 -15.14
N PRO A 322 -26.41 1.65 -15.51
CA PRO A 322 -26.02 1.59 -16.91
C PRO A 322 -26.69 0.45 -17.70
N PHE A 323 -27.53 -0.38 -17.07
CA PHE A 323 -28.07 -1.61 -17.63
C PHE A 323 -29.53 -1.49 -18.08
N ALA A 324 -29.84 -2.14 -19.20
CA ALA A 324 -31.20 -2.45 -19.63
C ALA A 324 -31.44 -3.96 -19.48
N LEU A 325 -32.64 -4.35 -19.06
CA LEU A 325 -32.97 -5.76 -18.79
C LEU A 325 -33.46 -6.53 -20.03
N TRP A 326 -33.78 -5.83 -21.11
CA TRP A 326 -34.14 -6.42 -22.40
C TRP A 326 -33.65 -5.55 -23.56
N LYS A 327 -33.66 -6.12 -24.76
CA LYS A 327 -33.18 -5.46 -25.98
C LYS A 327 -34.03 -4.22 -26.27
N ASP A 328 -33.37 -3.10 -26.58
CA ASP A 328 -34.00 -1.80 -26.89
C ASP A 328 -34.88 -1.23 -25.75
N GLY A 329 -34.73 -1.76 -24.53
CA GLY A 329 -35.40 -1.25 -23.33
C GLY A 329 -34.70 -0.03 -22.73
N PRO A 330 -35.39 0.74 -21.88
CA PRO A 330 -34.77 1.81 -21.11
C PRO A 330 -33.76 1.24 -20.09
N LYS A 331 -32.81 2.07 -19.69
CA LYS A 331 -32.02 1.81 -18.48
C LYS A 331 -32.93 1.84 -17.27
N VAL A 332 -32.68 0.97 -16.30
CA VAL A 332 -33.52 0.83 -15.10
C VAL A 332 -32.70 1.13 -13.85
N PRO A 333 -33.33 1.52 -12.72
CA PRO A 333 -32.62 1.77 -11.48
C PRO A 333 -31.94 0.51 -10.94
N TRP A 334 -30.94 0.70 -10.07
CA TRP A 334 -30.23 -0.39 -9.43
C TRP A 334 -31.15 -1.29 -8.58
N THR A 335 -32.26 -0.76 -8.08
CA THR A 335 -33.33 -1.56 -7.45
C THR A 335 -33.85 -2.69 -8.33
N ASP A 336 -34.16 -2.39 -9.59
CA ASP A 336 -34.66 -3.40 -10.53
C ASP A 336 -33.56 -4.34 -11.00
N ILE A 337 -32.34 -3.83 -11.16
CA ILE A 337 -31.16 -4.66 -11.48
C ILE A 337 -30.88 -5.69 -10.39
N ALA A 338 -30.84 -5.28 -9.12
CA ALA A 338 -30.60 -6.19 -8.00
C ALA A 338 -31.67 -7.30 -7.94
N ARG A 339 -32.94 -6.94 -8.16
CA ARG A 339 -34.07 -7.87 -8.21
C ARG A 339 -33.97 -8.85 -9.38
N ASP A 340 -33.60 -8.39 -10.59
CA ASP A 340 -33.37 -9.28 -11.74
C ASP A 340 -32.21 -10.22 -11.49
N MET A 341 -31.06 -9.70 -11.02
CA MET A 341 -29.88 -10.49 -10.73
C MET A 341 -30.21 -11.62 -9.74
N TYR A 342 -30.77 -11.28 -8.57
CA TYR A 342 -31.11 -12.28 -7.55
C TYR A 342 -32.13 -13.30 -8.04
N ARG A 343 -33.20 -12.85 -8.72
CA ARG A 343 -34.22 -13.73 -9.30
C ARG A 343 -33.64 -14.76 -10.27
N ASN A 344 -32.54 -14.41 -10.94
CA ASN A 344 -31.84 -15.26 -11.91
C ASN A 344 -30.60 -15.94 -11.33
N GLY A 345 -30.52 -16.12 -10.00
CA GLY A 345 -29.50 -16.96 -9.35
C GLY A 345 -28.28 -16.20 -8.83
N TYR A 346 -28.30 -14.87 -8.81
CA TYR A 346 -27.23 -14.06 -8.20
C TYR A 346 -27.36 -14.06 -6.67
N ASP A 347 -27.12 -15.23 -6.08
CA ASP A 347 -27.28 -15.51 -4.66
C ASP A 347 -25.91 -15.75 -3.97
N LEU A 348 -25.94 -16.15 -2.70
CA LEU A 348 -24.75 -16.42 -1.90
C LEU A 348 -23.87 -17.56 -2.48
N ARG A 349 -24.44 -18.56 -3.16
CA ARG A 349 -23.65 -19.65 -3.78
C ARG A 349 -22.90 -19.13 -4.99
N TYR A 350 -23.55 -18.31 -5.79
CA TYR A 350 -22.89 -17.63 -6.89
C TYR A 350 -21.83 -16.64 -6.39
N PHE A 351 -22.09 -15.95 -5.27
CA PHE A 351 -21.08 -15.12 -4.58
C PHE A 351 -19.81 -15.91 -4.22
N LEU A 352 -19.95 -17.12 -3.69
CA LEU A 352 -18.81 -18.01 -3.40
C LEU A 352 -18.07 -18.42 -4.67
N THR A 353 -18.80 -18.70 -5.76
CA THR A 353 -18.20 -19.02 -7.07
C THR A 353 -17.38 -17.84 -7.61
N MET A 354 -17.98 -16.64 -7.60
CA MET A 354 -17.31 -15.41 -8.02
C MET A 354 -16.09 -15.09 -7.17
N GLY A 355 -16.09 -15.47 -5.88
CA GLY A 355 -14.99 -15.28 -4.93
C GLY A 355 -13.66 -15.93 -5.33
N ILE A 356 -13.68 -16.89 -6.27
CA ILE A 356 -12.47 -17.48 -6.84
C ILE A 356 -11.58 -16.42 -7.52
N VAL A 357 -12.19 -15.39 -8.11
CA VAL A 357 -11.47 -14.33 -8.84
C VAL A 357 -10.59 -13.50 -7.90
N PRO A 358 -11.12 -12.82 -6.86
CA PRO A 358 -10.26 -12.12 -5.91
C PRO A 358 -9.34 -13.06 -5.13
N ALA A 359 -9.77 -14.30 -4.86
CA ALA A 359 -8.91 -15.29 -4.20
C ALA A 359 -7.68 -15.65 -5.06
N ALA A 360 -7.83 -15.79 -6.37
CA ALA A 360 -6.72 -16.07 -7.28
C ALA A 360 -5.69 -14.93 -7.27
N VAL A 361 -6.14 -13.67 -7.31
CA VAL A 361 -5.26 -12.50 -7.19
C VAL A 361 -4.46 -12.53 -5.89
N GLU A 362 -5.17 -12.70 -4.76
CA GLU A 362 -4.56 -12.72 -3.43
C GLU A 362 -3.56 -13.88 -3.27
N VAL A 363 -3.93 -15.09 -3.70
CA VAL A 363 -3.08 -16.28 -3.59
C VAL A 363 -1.82 -16.14 -4.44
N ILE A 364 -1.95 -15.76 -5.72
CA ILE A 364 -0.79 -15.66 -6.63
C ILE A 364 0.21 -14.61 -6.12
N ILE A 365 -0.27 -13.41 -5.80
CA ILE A 365 0.62 -12.30 -5.39
C ILE A 365 1.24 -12.57 -4.02
N ARG A 366 0.47 -13.06 -3.03
CA ARG A 366 1.03 -13.37 -1.71
C ARG A 366 1.95 -14.57 -1.73
N ALA A 367 1.64 -15.60 -2.51
CA ALA A 367 2.53 -16.75 -2.65
C ALA A 367 3.86 -16.33 -3.27
N TYR A 368 3.82 -15.52 -4.34
CA TYR A 368 5.03 -14.95 -4.93
C TYR A 368 5.83 -14.11 -3.92
N TRP A 369 5.18 -13.18 -3.21
CA TRP A 369 5.86 -12.35 -2.21
C TRP A 369 6.50 -13.18 -1.09
N MET A 370 5.82 -14.24 -0.65
CA MET A 370 6.37 -15.16 0.35
C MET A 370 7.56 -15.97 -0.20
N LEU A 371 7.46 -16.46 -1.44
CA LEU A 371 8.53 -17.22 -2.09
C LEU A 371 9.76 -16.33 -2.37
N ASP A 372 9.57 -15.10 -2.82
CA ASP A 372 10.64 -14.10 -2.97
C ASP A 372 11.38 -13.94 -1.65
N ALA A 373 10.65 -13.64 -0.56
CA ALA A 373 11.24 -13.44 0.75
C ALA A 373 12.00 -14.66 1.28
N LEU A 374 11.51 -15.88 1.02
CA LEU A 374 12.20 -17.12 1.37
C LEU A 374 13.47 -17.31 0.54
N SER A 375 13.42 -17.02 -0.76
CA SER A 375 14.54 -17.20 -1.69
C SER A 375 15.68 -16.21 -1.45
N THR A 376 15.37 -14.98 -1.03
CA THR A 376 16.35 -13.93 -0.75
C THR A 376 16.74 -13.87 0.74
N GLY A 377 16.21 -14.77 1.57
CA GLY A 377 16.51 -14.81 3.01
C GLY A 377 16.04 -13.59 3.80
N LYS A 378 14.97 -12.89 3.35
CA LYS A 378 14.46 -11.69 4.03
C LYS A 378 13.95 -12.04 5.43
N THR A 379 14.38 -11.28 6.43
CA THR A 379 13.92 -11.43 7.82
C THR A 379 12.47 -10.98 8.00
N ALA A 380 11.86 -11.31 9.14
CA ALA A 380 10.50 -10.86 9.45
C ALA A 380 10.39 -9.33 9.51
N ASP A 381 11.44 -8.65 9.97
CA ASP A 381 11.43 -7.19 10.09
C ASP A 381 11.63 -6.51 8.73
N GLN A 382 12.50 -7.04 7.87
CA GLN A 382 12.61 -6.57 6.47
C GLN A 382 11.26 -6.69 5.75
N ARG A 383 10.56 -7.83 5.91
CA ARG A 383 9.23 -8.01 5.34
C ARG A 383 8.20 -6.98 5.83
N LYS A 384 8.28 -6.54 7.09
CA LYS A 384 7.37 -5.50 7.62
C LYS A 384 7.60 -4.16 6.94
N LEU A 385 8.85 -3.81 6.64
CA LEU A 385 9.19 -2.57 5.94
C LEU A 385 8.66 -2.59 4.50
N GLU A 386 8.68 -3.74 3.84
CA GLU A 386 8.21 -3.93 2.45
C GLU A 386 6.69 -4.18 2.32
N VAL A 387 5.89 -4.10 3.40
CA VAL A 387 4.44 -4.36 3.33
C VAL A 387 3.74 -3.39 2.36
N ALA A 388 4.21 -2.14 2.27
CA ALA A 388 3.69 -1.16 1.32
C ALA A 388 3.81 -1.65 -0.14
N LYS A 389 4.92 -2.33 -0.48
CA LYS A 389 5.12 -2.96 -1.80
C LYS A 389 4.05 -4.01 -2.05
N LEU A 390 3.87 -4.96 -1.13
CA LEU A 390 2.83 -6.00 -1.25
C LEU A 390 1.42 -5.40 -1.41
N ARG A 391 1.08 -4.35 -0.65
CA ARG A 391 -0.23 -3.70 -0.76
C ARG A 391 -0.44 -3.03 -2.11
N SER A 392 0.59 -2.37 -2.65
CA SER A 392 0.52 -1.78 -3.98
C SER A 392 0.33 -2.84 -5.07
N MET A 393 1.02 -3.97 -4.95
CA MET A 393 0.89 -5.10 -5.89
C MET A 393 -0.53 -5.69 -5.88
N LEU A 394 -1.09 -5.94 -4.69
CA LEU A 394 -2.45 -6.43 -4.53
C LEU A 394 -3.49 -5.46 -5.08
N LEU A 395 -3.34 -4.15 -4.81
CA LEU A 395 -4.23 -3.12 -5.33
C LEU A 395 -4.25 -3.12 -6.86
N LEU A 396 -3.08 -3.16 -7.50
CA LEU A 396 -3.03 -3.21 -8.96
C LEU A 396 -3.56 -4.54 -9.51
N GLY A 397 -3.25 -5.67 -8.87
CA GLY A 397 -3.77 -6.98 -9.27
C GLY A 397 -5.31 -7.02 -9.26
N HIS A 398 -5.94 -6.50 -8.20
CA HIS A 398 -7.38 -6.37 -8.15
C HIS A 398 -7.91 -5.31 -9.14
N THR A 399 -7.17 -4.25 -9.41
CA THR A 399 -7.54 -3.25 -10.44
C THR A 399 -7.64 -3.92 -11.81
N VAL A 400 -6.63 -4.71 -12.19
CA VAL A 400 -6.62 -5.45 -13.47
C VAL A 400 -7.77 -6.47 -13.52
N ALA A 401 -8.00 -7.25 -12.45
CA ALA A 401 -9.11 -8.18 -12.39
C ALA A 401 -10.49 -7.49 -12.44
N THR A 402 -10.61 -6.31 -11.86
CA THR A 402 -11.83 -5.47 -11.94
C THR A 402 -12.06 -4.97 -13.36
N SER A 403 -11.01 -4.48 -14.05
CA SER A 403 -11.09 -4.15 -15.47
C SER A 403 -11.52 -5.36 -16.31
N GLY A 404 -10.97 -6.54 -16.01
CA GLY A 404 -11.38 -7.80 -16.63
C GLY A 404 -12.86 -8.13 -16.41
N THR A 405 -13.37 -7.92 -15.19
CA THR A 405 -14.80 -8.08 -14.85
C THR A 405 -15.69 -7.15 -15.69
N LEU A 406 -15.27 -5.89 -15.89
CA LEU A 406 -16.00 -4.92 -16.71
C LEU A 406 -15.98 -5.32 -18.19
N VAL A 407 -14.84 -5.76 -18.71
CA VAL A 407 -14.69 -6.27 -20.08
C VAL A 407 -15.56 -7.52 -20.30
N LYS A 408 -15.51 -8.48 -19.38
CA LYS A 408 -16.38 -9.67 -19.37
C LYS A 408 -17.85 -9.26 -19.46
N THR A 409 -18.29 -8.37 -18.56
CA THR A 409 -19.69 -7.94 -18.48
C THR A 409 -20.14 -7.24 -19.75
N GLY A 410 -19.35 -6.26 -20.23
CA GLY A 410 -19.73 -5.43 -21.36
C GLY A 410 -19.60 -6.14 -22.71
N LEU A 411 -18.47 -6.80 -22.97
CA LEU A 411 -18.13 -7.32 -24.29
C LEU A 411 -18.46 -8.80 -24.47
N VAL A 412 -18.27 -9.63 -23.43
CA VAL A 412 -18.45 -11.08 -23.52
C VAL A 412 -19.89 -11.49 -23.22
N PHE A 413 -20.51 -10.89 -22.20
CA PHE A 413 -21.87 -11.21 -21.77
C PHE A 413 -22.90 -10.14 -22.16
N GLY A 414 -22.57 -9.25 -23.09
CA GLY A 414 -23.49 -8.31 -23.72
C GLY A 414 -24.24 -7.42 -22.72
N MET A 415 -23.51 -6.81 -21.77
CA MET A 415 -24.07 -5.97 -20.71
C MET A 415 -25.07 -6.70 -19.80
N ASN A 416 -24.95 -8.01 -19.63
CA ASN A 416 -25.72 -8.75 -18.62
C ASN A 416 -25.22 -8.40 -17.21
N PRO A 417 -26.02 -7.75 -16.36
CA PRO A 417 -25.57 -7.33 -15.03
C PRO A 417 -25.18 -8.51 -14.13
N ALA A 418 -25.74 -9.70 -14.36
CA ALA A 418 -25.39 -10.92 -13.60
C ALA A 418 -23.96 -11.43 -13.89
N ALA A 419 -23.28 -10.89 -14.90
CA ALA A 419 -21.88 -11.21 -15.20
C ALA A 419 -20.88 -10.41 -14.34
N LEU A 420 -21.33 -9.33 -13.68
CA LEU A 420 -20.49 -8.55 -12.76
C LEU A 420 -20.02 -9.44 -11.62
N ASN A 421 -18.72 -9.41 -11.33
CA ASN A 421 -18.11 -10.11 -10.21
C ASN A 421 -18.16 -9.22 -8.95
N TYR A 422 -19.24 -9.33 -8.18
CA TYR A 422 -19.44 -8.51 -6.98
C TYR A 422 -18.36 -8.70 -5.90
N PRO A 423 -17.90 -9.92 -5.56
CA PRO A 423 -16.75 -10.11 -4.67
C PRO A 423 -15.49 -9.35 -5.11
N GLN A 424 -15.17 -9.35 -6.41
CA GLN A 424 -14.01 -8.62 -6.93
C GLN A 424 -14.18 -7.10 -6.78
N LEU A 425 -15.39 -6.57 -7.00
CA LEU A 425 -15.69 -5.16 -6.73
C LEU A 425 -15.55 -4.83 -5.25
N LEU A 426 -16.04 -5.70 -4.35
CA LEU A 426 -15.87 -5.53 -2.91
C LEU A 426 -14.41 -5.60 -2.48
N ALA A 427 -13.59 -6.47 -3.10
CA ALA A 427 -12.18 -6.63 -2.77
C ALA A 427 -11.33 -5.37 -3.01
N MET A 428 -11.77 -4.48 -3.92
CA MET A 428 -11.12 -3.19 -4.15
C MET A 428 -11.13 -2.30 -2.90
N VAL A 429 -12.17 -2.35 -2.08
CA VAL A 429 -12.30 -1.51 -0.88
C VAL A 429 -11.21 -1.82 0.15
N PRO A 430 -11.05 -3.04 0.69
CA PRO A 430 -9.99 -3.35 1.63
C PRO A 430 -8.59 -3.25 1.00
N ALA A 431 -8.43 -3.57 -0.30
CA ALA A 431 -7.14 -3.40 -0.97
C ALA A 431 -6.70 -1.92 -1.01
N THR A 432 -7.62 -1.01 -1.36
CA THR A 432 -7.37 0.43 -1.40
C THR A 432 -7.08 0.97 0.00
N ILE A 433 -7.91 0.61 1.00
CA ILE A 433 -7.71 1.05 2.40
C ILE A 433 -6.37 0.55 2.94
N ALA A 434 -6.01 -0.72 2.68
CA ALA A 434 -4.74 -1.27 3.13
C ALA A 434 -3.55 -0.57 2.48
N TRP A 435 -3.60 -0.32 1.17
CA TRP A 435 -2.55 0.45 0.49
C TRP A 435 -2.42 1.87 1.02
N LEU A 436 -3.54 2.58 1.21
CA LEU A 436 -3.52 3.95 1.73
C LEU A 436 -2.95 3.99 3.16
N LYS A 437 -3.41 3.08 4.04
CA LYS A 437 -2.93 2.98 5.42
C LYS A 437 -1.41 2.74 5.47
N GLU A 438 -0.91 1.78 4.70
CA GLU A 438 0.53 1.46 4.70
C GLU A 438 1.37 2.56 4.04
N SER A 439 0.85 3.23 3.03
CA SER A 439 1.53 4.37 2.39
C SER A 439 1.66 5.54 3.36
N ILE A 440 0.58 5.91 4.06
CA ILE A 440 0.61 6.97 5.08
C ILE A 440 1.53 6.58 6.24
N ALA A 441 1.46 5.34 6.72
CA ALA A 441 2.31 4.88 7.82
C ALA A 441 3.81 4.87 7.43
N ARG A 442 4.14 4.59 6.17
CA ARG A 442 5.50 4.71 5.65
C ARG A 442 5.95 6.17 5.59
N GLU A 443 5.10 7.05 5.07
CA GLU A 443 5.39 8.48 4.97
C GLU A 443 5.65 9.10 6.35
N GLN A 444 4.85 8.74 7.36
CA GLN A 444 5.07 9.17 8.74
C GLN A 444 6.41 8.70 9.30
N ARG A 445 6.82 7.45 9.03
CA ARG A 445 8.14 6.94 9.47
C ARG A 445 9.29 7.72 8.83
N ILE A 446 9.17 8.03 7.54
CA ILE A 446 10.18 8.83 6.82
C ILE A 446 10.22 10.25 7.38
N GLY A 447 9.06 10.90 7.51
CA GLY A 447 8.96 12.26 8.06
C GLY A 447 9.56 12.37 9.46
N SER A 448 9.24 11.44 10.37
CA SER A 448 9.80 11.44 11.72
C SER A 448 11.31 11.17 11.75
N ALA A 449 11.83 10.36 10.84
CA ALA A 449 13.27 10.12 10.74
C ALA A 449 14.01 11.36 10.21
N LEU A 450 13.47 12.00 9.17
CA LEU A 450 14.00 13.26 8.66
C LEU A 450 13.97 14.36 9.72
N GLU A 451 12.87 14.50 10.46
CA GLU A 451 12.77 15.47 11.57
C GLU A 451 13.81 15.20 12.65
N ALA A 452 14.05 13.94 13.01
CA ALA A 452 15.09 13.58 13.96
C ALA A 452 16.50 13.92 13.47
N GLU A 453 16.79 13.73 12.18
CA GLU A 453 18.05 14.14 11.55
C GLU A 453 18.22 15.66 11.55
N TRP A 454 17.17 16.41 11.20
CA TRP A 454 17.16 17.88 11.28
C TRP A 454 17.43 18.40 12.69
N VAL A 455 16.79 17.80 13.71
CA VAL A 455 17.03 18.16 15.12
C VAL A 455 18.46 17.82 15.53
N ALA A 456 19.02 16.71 15.07
CA ALA A 456 20.41 16.35 15.37
C ALA A 456 21.41 17.35 14.74
N LEU A 457 21.20 17.72 13.47
CA LEU A 457 22.07 18.68 12.76
C LEU A 457 22.05 20.07 13.41
N THR A 458 20.87 20.56 13.78
CA THR A 458 20.73 21.86 14.46
C THR A 458 21.32 21.84 15.88
N ALA A 459 21.28 20.70 16.57
CA ALA A 459 21.92 20.53 17.87
C ALA A 459 23.46 20.48 17.76
N GLU A 460 24.02 19.88 16.71
CA GLU A 460 25.46 19.88 16.45
C GLU A 460 25.99 21.28 16.14
N ASP A 461 25.27 22.04 15.31
CA ASP A 461 25.63 23.42 14.94
C ASP A 461 25.70 24.34 16.17
N SER A 462 24.68 24.25 17.05
CA SER A 462 24.65 24.99 18.32
C SER A 462 25.79 24.65 19.28
N ARG A 463 26.33 23.42 19.20
CA ARG A 463 27.48 23.00 20.02
C ARG A 463 28.81 23.50 19.43
N SER A 464 28.96 23.50 18.11
CA SER A 464 30.16 24.07 17.47
C SER A 464 30.28 25.58 17.69
N GLU A 465 29.17 26.32 17.66
CA GLU A 465 29.19 27.76 17.99
C GLU A 465 29.62 28.00 19.45
N SER A 466 29.14 27.18 20.40
CA SER A 466 29.50 27.32 21.82
C SER A 466 30.95 26.94 22.18
N GLN A 467 31.66 26.24 21.28
CA GLN A 467 33.08 25.89 21.45
C GLN A 467 34.02 26.83 20.70
N ALA A 468 33.47 27.70 19.85
CA ALA A 468 34.21 28.71 19.09
C ALA A 468 34.20 30.10 19.77
N GLU A 469 33.32 30.33 20.75
CA GLU A 469 33.41 31.41 21.76
C GLU A 469 34.29 31.00 22.95
#